data_AF-D5UFU8-F1
#
_entry.id   AF-D5UFU8-F1
#
_cell.length_a   1.000
_cell.length_b   1.000
_cell.length_c   1.000
_cell.angle_alpha   90.00
_cell.angle_beta   90.00
_cell.angle_gamma   90.00
#
_symmetry.space_group_name_H-M   'P 1'
#
loop_
_entity.id
_entity.type
_entity.pdbx_description
1 polymer ?
#
loop_
_entity_poly.entity_id
_entity_poly.type
_entity_poly.pdbx_seq_one_letter_code
_entity_poly.pdbx_strand_id
1 'polypeptide(L)'
;MRPSRTRPAKHLTTLVVASALGLAACTGGSTDPDATPTPTVDPGPQPEDVVATAVIPEAGMDLEVRVHPLVRAGEHVVLTVDVVPPEAPEDLVHLRGFGVTSFIASSWPPVNVRLMDLARDVVLHVGADSDGEPVVAPEDWSRFRTERGTRLQMPFAAPADDVDALSLFFPGAPLFAQVPIIDGELPSAVHPDDVAAAEAAAATAAARASASPSATPDVEETAPPEELDLDAVVEAPVFPLESTTAELDGAVQTIESTEKVEVTLGSDVLFAFDSADLTPESADAVALVAQRLAEREAGSVEVVGHTDDQADDTYNLDLSRRRAQAVADALEAQVAGSGHRMRVAGRGESEPVVPNDSEENRALNRRVTVSLTSKVVTRTDVTTTGELPPFGGVVGTAGTPVRVESGSRVWEADATARRVHGHVVVDLTVHGADEEDGNHTAIGFMRGFGTHRLGDTIAPHENTARATVLQGATRLFPLDYRVGENEAYPDGEWFTASDLHAGHWVDGGQTRTYSFVYPRLDVDTLAFQIGTGIAFDTDVRLLDVPVAPGDEVATPGPRD
;
A
#
# COMPACT_ATOMS: atom_id res chain seq x y z
N MET A 1 -7.96 46.82 -41.48
CA MET A 1 -6.87 47.50 -42.23
C MET A 1 -5.74 47.75 -41.24
N ARG A 2 -4.56 47.18 -41.54
CA ARG A 2 -3.25 47.28 -40.84
C ARG A 2 -2.78 48.74 -40.60
N PRO A 3 -1.60 49.04 -40.00
CA PRO A 3 -0.48 48.18 -39.53
C PRO A 3 0.08 48.55 -38.12
N SER A 4 0.75 47.66 -37.37
CA SER A 4 2.14 47.13 -37.42
C SER A 4 3.24 47.96 -36.73
N ARG A 5 4.05 47.26 -35.89
CA ARG A 5 5.54 47.23 -35.79
C ARG A 5 5.96 46.74 -34.38
N THR A 6 6.30 45.48 -34.13
CA THR A 6 7.58 44.74 -34.30
C THR A 6 8.85 45.31 -33.66
N ARG A 7 9.32 44.58 -32.61
CA ARG A 7 10.70 44.10 -32.27
C ARG A 7 11.74 45.09 -31.66
N PRO A 8 12.88 44.64 -31.09
CA PRO A 8 13.16 43.59 -30.06
C PRO A 8 14.31 43.99 -29.06
N ALA A 9 14.65 43.15 -28.05
CA ALA A 9 16.01 42.87 -27.48
C ALA A 9 15.91 42.37 -26.01
N LYS A 10 16.26 41.11 -25.67
CA LYS A 10 17.57 40.52 -25.29
C LYS A 10 18.18 40.98 -23.95
N HIS A 11 18.19 40.02 -23.01
CA HIS A 11 19.08 39.69 -21.88
C HIS A 11 19.93 40.77 -21.19
N LEU A 12 19.85 40.81 -19.85
CA LEU A 12 21.06 40.83 -19.00
C LEU A 12 20.79 40.23 -17.61
N THR A 13 21.50 39.15 -17.32
CA THR A 13 21.71 38.55 -16.00
C THR A 13 22.59 39.46 -15.15
N THR A 14 22.22 39.77 -13.91
CA THR A 14 23.19 40.18 -12.87
C THR A 14 22.67 39.79 -11.49
N LEU A 15 23.36 38.80 -10.93
CA LEU A 15 23.32 38.35 -9.55
C LEU A 15 24.06 39.38 -8.69
N VAL A 16 23.44 39.90 -7.63
CA VAL A 16 24.14 40.66 -6.58
C VAL A 16 23.91 39.94 -5.26
N VAL A 17 24.97 39.27 -4.79
CA VAL A 17 25.11 38.73 -3.45
C VAL A 17 25.50 39.89 -2.53
N ALA A 18 24.70 40.15 -1.49
CA ALA A 18 25.03 41.10 -0.43
C ALA A 18 25.26 40.32 0.88
N SER A 19 26.53 40.11 1.21
CA SER A 19 27.00 39.60 2.49
C SER A 19 26.88 40.71 3.55
N ALA A 20 26.12 40.49 4.62
CA ALA A 20 26.11 41.34 5.80
C ALA A 20 26.98 40.71 6.90
N LEU A 21 28.13 41.34 7.18
CA LEU A 21 28.92 41.12 8.39
C LEU A 21 28.19 41.70 9.60
N GLY A 22 27.85 40.86 10.58
CA GLY A 22 27.46 41.27 11.92
C GLY A 22 28.61 41.04 12.90
N LEU A 23 29.09 42.11 13.55
CA LEU A 23 30.12 42.07 14.59
C LEU A 23 29.65 41.28 15.82
N ALA A 24 30.41 40.26 16.22
CA ALA A 24 30.30 39.63 17.53
C ALA A 24 31.33 40.25 18.50
N ALA A 25 30.84 40.72 19.64
CA ALA A 25 31.65 41.26 20.73
C ALA A 25 32.27 40.12 21.55
N CYS A 26 33.59 40.16 21.74
CA CYS A 26 34.35 39.23 22.55
C CYS A 26 34.08 39.44 24.05
N THR A 27 33.72 38.39 24.78
CA THR A 27 34.14 38.21 26.18
C THR A 27 34.65 36.77 26.34
N GLY A 28 35.76 36.65 27.07
CA GLY A 28 36.74 35.57 26.88
C GLY A 28 36.33 34.21 27.41
N GLY A 29 36.55 33.19 26.59
CA GLY A 29 36.80 31.80 26.98
C GLY A 29 38.04 31.34 26.21
N SER A 30 39.05 30.82 26.91
CA SER A 30 40.32 30.40 26.31
C SER A 30 40.10 29.26 25.31
N THR A 31 40.41 29.50 24.04
CA THR A 31 40.50 28.45 23.02
C THR A 31 41.91 27.88 23.03
N ASP A 32 42.03 26.62 23.44
CA ASP A 32 43.22 25.81 23.23
C ASP A 32 43.32 25.50 21.72
N PRO A 33 44.36 25.97 21.01
CA PRO A 33 44.48 25.77 19.56
C PRO A 33 44.83 24.33 19.16
N ASP A 34 45.07 23.42 20.12
CA ASP A 34 45.38 22.00 19.90
C ASP A 34 44.21 21.05 20.25
N ALA A 35 43.03 21.59 20.61
CA ALA A 35 41.85 20.77 20.85
C ALA A 35 41.32 20.18 19.52
N THR A 36 41.60 18.89 19.29
CA THR A 36 40.96 18.12 18.22
C THR A 36 39.44 18.23 18.41
N PRO A 37 38.65 18.66 17.42
CA PRO A 37 37.20 18.70 17.58
C PRO A 37 36.72 17.28 17.89
N THR A 38 36.19 17.09 19.09
CA THR A 38 35.47 15.87 19.44
C THR A 38 34.38 15.70 18.39
N PRO A 39 34.27 14.55 17.70
CA PRO A 39 33.18 14.36 16.76
C PRO A 39 31.86 14.56 17.51
N THR A 40 31.12 15.59 17.13
CA THR A 40 29.75 15.78 17.59
C THR A 40 28.98 14.58 17.05
N VAL A 41 28.66 13.64 17.94
CA VAL A 41 27.80 12.51 17.60
C VAL A 41 26.44 13.11 17.27
N ASP A 42 25.97 12.91 16.04
CA ASP A 42 24.61 13.23 15.65
C ASP A 42 23.65 12.46 16.59
N PRO A 43 22.80 13.14 17.37
CA PRO A 43 21.92 12.47 18.33
C PRO A 43 20.84 11.60 17.67
N GLY A 44 20.74 11.63 16.34
CA GLY A 44 19.66 10.97 15.61
C GLY A 44 18.37 11.78 15.65
N PRO A 45 17.32 11.33 14.93
CA PRO A 45 16.04 12.02 14.90
C PRO A 45 15.41 12.07 16.29
N GLN A 46 14.81 13.22 16.62
CA GLN A 46 14.09 13.46 17.86
C GLN A 46 12.58 13.29 17.65
N PRO A 47 11.79 13.02 18.70
CA PRO A 47 10.35 12.76 18.56
C PRO A 47 9.52 13.84 17.84
N GLU A 48 9.92 15.10 17.91
CA GLU A 48 9.22 16.24 17.25
C GLU A 48 9.80 16.60 15.86
N ASP A 49 10.82 15.89 15.39
CA ASP A 49 11.40 16.14 14.08
C ASP A 49 10.44 15.67 12.97
N VAL A 50 10.27 16.46 11.92
CA VAL A 50 9.54 16.00 10.73
C VAL A 50 10.48 15.19 9.84
N VAL A 51 10.23 13.89 9.72
CA VAL A 51 11.04 12.95 8.92
C VAL A 51 10.53 12.75 7.50
N ALA A 52 9.25 13.03 7.26
CA ALA A 52 8.70 13.03 5.90
C ALA A 52 7.52 13.99 5.77
N THR A 53 7.24 14.43 4.53
CA THR A 53 6.10 15.29 4.22
C THR A 53 5.45 14.84 2.91
N ALA A 54 4.12 14.90 2.84
CA ALA A 54 3.36 14.76 1.60
C ALA A 54 2.24 15.79 1.52
N VAL A 55 1.73 16.03 0.31
CA VAL A 55 0.51 16.82 0.10
C VAL A 55 -0.53 15.89 -0.50
N ILE A 56 -1.72 15.83 0.10
CA ILE A 56 -2.81 14.96 -0.33
C ILE A 56 -4.06 15.77 -0.68
N PRO A 57 -4.73 15.51 -1.81
CA PRO A 57 -6.02 16.11 -2.10
C PRO A 57 -7.12 15.39 -1.32
N GLU A 58 -7.79 16.11 -0.42
CA GLU A 58 -8.84 15.58 0.44
C GLU A 58 -9.89 16.67 0.73
N ALA A 59 -11.17 16.29 0.70
CA ALA A 59 -12.28 17.20 0.96
C ALA A 59 -12.28 18.51 0.14
N GLY A 60 -11.76 18.48 -1.09
CA GLY A 60 -11.70 19.63 -2.00
C GLY A 60 -10.55 20.60 -1.74
N MET A 61 -9.55 20.20 -0.95
CA MET A 61 -8.35 20.99 -0.69
C MET A 61 -7.10 20.12 -0.64
N ASP A 62 -5.94 20.74 -0.81
CA ASP A 62 -4.65 20.08 -0.58
C ASP A 62 -4.35 20.13 0.92
N LEU A 63 -3.97 19.01 1.54
CA LEU A 63 -3.56 18.93 2.95
C LEU A 63 -2.08 18.53 3.03
N GLU A 64 -1.28 19.29 3.76
CA GLU A 64 0.10 18.92 4.08
C GLU A 64 0.10 17.91 5.24
N VAL A 65 0.67 16.74 5.02
CA VAL A 65 0.85 15.68 6.00
C VAL A 65 2.33 15.65 6.39
N ARG A 66 2.64 15.91 7.66
CA ARG A 66 4.00 15.87 8.23
C ARG A 66 4.12 14.66 9.14
N VAL A 67 5.01 13.76 8.80
CA VAL A 67 5.26 12.50 9.53
C VAL A 67 6.44 12.71 10.48
N HIS A 68 6.26 12.30 11.73
CA HIS A 68 7.30 12.28 12.77
C HIS A 68 7.88 10.87 12.94
N PRO A 69 9.03 10.69 13.61
CA PRO A 69 9.52 9.37 13.98
C PRO A 69 8.48 8.57 14.74
N LEU A 70 8.52 7.26 14.52
CA LEU A 70 7.80 6.30 15.32
C LEU A 70 8.45 6.22 16.71
N VAL A 71 7.67 6.35 17.78
CA VAL A 71 8.21 6.33 19.15
C VAL A 71 7.80 5.04 19.86
N ARG A 72 8.76 4.29 20.39
CA ARG A 72 8.50 3.08 21.19
C ARG A 72 7.89 3.48 22.54
N ALA A 73 6.75 2.87 22.87
CA ALA A 73 6.00 3.10 24.10
C ALA A 73 5.45 1.78 24.66
N GLY A 74 6.28 1.06 25.42
CA GLY A 74 5.92 -0.24 25.99
C GLY A 74 5.77 -1.32 24.92
N GLU A 75 4.60 -1.96 24.86
CA GLU A 75 4.26 -2.97 23.84
C GLU A 75 3.83 -2.35 22.49
N HIS A 76 3.88 -1.01 22.39
CA HIS A 76 3.42 -0.27 21.23
C HIS A 76 4.54 0.55 20.59
N VAL A 77 4.33 0.88 19.32
CA VAL A 77 4.99 1.99 18.66
C VAL A 77 3.92 3.00 18.24
N VAL A 78 4.17 4.29 18.45
CA VAL A 78 3.20 5.34 18.17
C VAL A 78 3.65 6.15 16.96
N LEU A 79 2.75 6.26 15.99
CA LEU A 79 2.87 7.16 14.86
C LEU A 79 2.27 8.51 15.24
N THR A 80 3.04 9.58 15.08
CA THR A 80 2.56 10.97 15.18
C THR A 80 2.58 11.62 13.81
N VAL A 81 1.48 12.25 13.41
CA VAL A 81 1.33 12.93 12.13
C VAL A 81 0.64 14.27 12.32
N ASP A 82 1.18 15.34 11.76
CA ASP A 82 0.48 16.63 11.68
C ASP A 82 -0.17 16.76 10.31
N VAL A 83 -1.48 17.01 10.30
CA VAL A 83 -2.25 17.31 9.10
C VAL A 83 -2.54 18.81 9.13
N VAL A 84 -2.05 19.54 8.14
CA VAL A 84 -2.03 21.01 8.11
C VAL A 84 -2.66 21.50 6.82
N PRO A 85 -3.66 22.40 6.86
CA PRO A 85 -4.19 22.96 5.64
C PRO A 85 -3.26 24.10 5.16
N PRO A 86 -3.09 24.31 3.85
CA PRO A 86 -2.30 25.41 3.31
C PRO A 86 -2.93 26.77 3.64
N GLU A 87 -4.26 26.82 3.72
CA GLU A 87 -5.05 27.99 4.12
C GLU A 87 -6.21 27.55 5.02
N ALA A 88 -6.64 28.40 5.94
CA ALA A 88 -7.75 28.09 6.86
C ALA A 88 -9.11 28.25 6.15
N PRO A 89 -9.83 27.15 5.82
CA PRO A 89 -11.16 27.28 5.24
C PRO A 89 -12.16 27.88 6.23
N GLU A 90 -13.18 28.57 5.72
CA GLU A 90 -14.23 29.21 6.53
C GLU A 90 -15.15 28.19 7.23
N ASP A 91 -15.20 26.93 6.75
CA ASP A 91 -16.09 25.86 7.21
C ASP A 91 -15.33 24.63 7.73
N LEU A 92 -15.96 23.85 8.63
CA LEU A 92 -15.43 22.59 9.14
C LEU A 92 -15.29 21.55 8.02
N VAL A 93 -14.09 20.97 7.90
CA VAL A 93 -13.77 19.97 6.88
C VAL A 93 -13.91 18.56 7.44
N HIS A 94 -14.71 17.74 6.76
CA HIS A 94 -14.85 16.32 7.05
C HIS A 94 -13.95 15.50 6.15
N LEU A 95 -13.07 14.74 6.79
CA LEU A 95 -12.08 13.91 6.11
C LEU A 95 -12.78 12.59 5.78
N ARG A 96 -12.82 12.24 4.49
CA ARG A 96 -13.50 11.02 4.03
C ARG A 96 -12.53 9.99 3.50
N GLY A 97 -11.36 10.44 3.03
CA GLY A 97 -10.42 9.59 2.33
C GLY A 97 -9.10 9.27 2.98
N PHE A 98 -8.90 9.75 4.20
CA PHE A 98 -8.14 9.00 5.18
C PHE A 98 -9.09 8.59 6.28
N GLY A 99 -9.11 7.31 6.62
CA GLY A 99 -9.77 6.79 7.80
C GLY A 99 -8.73 6.32 8.81
N VAL A 100 -9.10 6.36 10.08
CA VAL A 100 -8.53 5.46 11.08
C VAL A 100 -9.72 4.62 11.54
N THR A 101 -9.80 3.42 11.00
CA THR A 101 -10.84 2.45 11.33
C THR A 101 -10.13 1.18 11.74
N SER A 102 -10.58 0.51 12.80
CA SER A 102 -10.09 -0.82 13.07
C SER A 102 -10.73 -1.81 12.09
N PHE A 103 -10.05 -2.89 11.76
CA PHE A 103 -10.68 -3.99 11.00
C PHE A 103 -11.61 -4.83 11.90
N ILE A 104 -11.61 -4.57 13.22
CA ILE A 104 -12.39 -5.29 14.23
C ILE A 104 -13.81 -4.75 14.33
N ALA A 105 -14.02 -3.46 14.03
CA ALA A 105 -15.33 -2.80 14.06
C ALA A 105 -15.61 -1.99 12.77
N SER A 106 -16.85 -2.08 12.28
CA SER A 106 -17.51 -1.29 11.21
C SER A 106 -17.89 -2.05 9.93
N SER A 107 -18.89 -1.51 9.22
CA SER A 107 -19.57 -2.10 8.04
C SER A 107 -19.13 -1.52 6.69
N TRP A 108 -18.07 -0.70 6.69
CA TRP A 108 -17.48 -0.12 5.47
C TRP A 108 -16.03 -0.62 5.29
N PRO A 109 -15.52 -0.69 4.04
CA PRO A 109 -14.11 -0.99 3.81
C PRO A 109 -13.24 0.05 4.53
N PRO A 110 -12.35 -0.37 5.43
CA PRO A 110 -11.53 0.58 6.17
C PRO A 110 -10.47 1.18 5.24
N VAL A 111 -10.51 2.50 5.01
CA VAL A 111 -9.41 3.23 4.37
C VAL A 111 -8.47 3.64 5.47
N ASN A 112 -7.31 3.00 5.62
CA ASN A 112 -6.48 3.18 6.82
C ASN A 112 -5.03 3.59 6.56
N VAL A 113 -4.47 4.27 7.56
CA VAL A 113 -3.03 4.37 7.80
C VAL A 113 -2.48 3.00 8.22
N ARG A 114 -1.36 2.57 7.62
CA ARG A 114 -0.73 1.28 7.92
C ARG A 114 0.77 1.43 8.07
N LEU A 115 1.34 0.65 8.98
CA LEU A 115 2.77 0.41 9.01
C LEU A 115 3.05 -0.96 8.39
N MET A 116 4.21 -1.11 7.75
CA MET A 116 4.66 -2.37 7.17
C MET A 116 6.11 -2.61 7.53
N ASP A 117 6.40 -3.82 7.98
CA ASP A 117 7.75 -4.35 7.99
C ASP A 117 7.93 -5.19 6.73
N LEU A 118 8.33 -4.52 5.65
CA LEU A 118 8.58 -5.16 4.35
C LEU A 118 9.83 -6.06 4.35
N ALA A 119 10.70 -5.96 5.37
CA ALA A 119 11.79 -6.91 5.53
C ALA A 119 11.28 -8.26 6.08
N ARG A 120 10.20 -8.24 6.87
CA ARG A 120 9.58 -9.44 7.49
C ARG A 120 8.25 -9.86 6.85
N ASP A 121 7.85 -9.22 5.75
CA ASP A 121 6.59 -9.48 5.04
C ASP A 121 5.36 -9.38 5.98
N VAL A 122 5.25 -8.31 6.79
CA VAL A 122 4.07 -8.10 7.66
C VAL A 122 3.51 -6.67 7.56
N VAL A 123 2.20 -6.56 7.78
CA VAL A 123 1.47 -5.28 7.88
C VAL A 123 0.88 -5.14 9.29
N LEU A 124 1.00 -3.94 9.86
CA LEU A 124 0.53 -3.59 11.19
C LEU A 124 -0.63 -2.62 11.07
N HIS A 125 -1.65 -2.84 11.88
CA HIS A 125 -2.84 -2.01 11.97
C HIS A 125 -2.84 -1.17 13.25
N VAL A 126 -3.61 -0.07 13.22
CA VAL A 126 -3.85 0.77 14.39
C VAL A 126 -4.47 -0.07 15.50
N GLY A 127 -4.02 0.14 16.74
CA GLY A 127 -4.53 -0.52 17.92
C GLY A 127 -6.00 -0.18 18.17
N ALA A 128 -6.73 -1.13 18.72
CA ALA A 128 -8.16 -1.02 18.98
C ALA A 128 -8.50 -1.38 20.43
N ASP A 129 -9.60 -0.82 20.93
CA ASP A 129 -10.12 -1.04 22.27
C ASP A 129 -10.94 -2.33 22.37
N SER A 130 -11.61 -2.53 23.52
CA SER A 130 -12.44 -3.72 23.76
C SER A 130 -13.71 -3.80 22.90
N ASP A 131 -14.18 -2.68 22.37
CA ASP A 131 -15.33 -2.60 21.47
C ASP A 131 -14.87 -2.73 19.99
N GLY A 132 -13.57 -2.83 19.77
CA GLY A 132 -12.96 -2.94 18.44
C GLY A 132 -12.81 -1.59 17.75
N GLU A 133 -13.03 -0.47 18.44
CA GLU A 133 -12.86 0.87 17.89
C GLU A 133 -11.37 1.28 17.94
N PRO A 134 -10.87 2.05 16.97
CA PRO A 134 -9.47 2.45 16.92
C PRO A 134 -9.14 3.41 18.06
N VAL A 135 -8.07 3.12 18.80
CA VAL A 135 -7.55 4.01 19.85
C VAL A 135 -6.67 5.06 19.18
N VAL A 136 -7.13 6.31 19.16
CA VAL A 136 -6.44 7.42 18.50
C VAL A 136 -6.62 8.71 19.30
N ALA A 137 -5.67 9.63 19.17
CA ALA A 137 -5.78 10.96 19.74
C ALA A 137 -5.65 12.04 18.64
N PRO A 138 -6.58 13.00 18.55
CA PRO A 138 -7.87 13.02 19.25
C PRO A 138 -8.83 11.91 18.76
N GLU A 139 -9.81 11.54 19.57
CA GLU A 139 -10.84 10.53 19.26
C GLU A 139 -11.65 10.94 18.01
N ASP A 140 -11.98 12.23 17.87
CA ASP A 140 -12.71 12.76 16.71
C ASP A 140 -11.76 13.16 15.55
N TRP A 141 -10.87 12.23 15.19
CA TRP A 141 -9.88 12.37 14.12
C TRP A 141 -10.47 12.81 12.77
N SER A 142 -11.76 12.54 12.53
CA SER A 142 -12.46 12.82 11.28
C SER A 142 -12.88 14.29 11.11
N ARG A 143 -12.84 15.07 12.21
CA ARG A 143 -13.19 16.49 12.23
C ARG A 143 -11.95 17.33 12.38
N PHE A 144 -11.64 18.06 11.32
CA PHE A 144 -10.41 18.84 11.23
C PHE A 144 -10.52 20.22 11.89
N ARG A 145 -9.45 20.67 12.58
CA ARG A 145 -9.27 22.07 13.00
C ARG A 145 -8.63 22.89 11.88
N THR A 146 -9.47 23.62 11.17
CA THR A 146 -9.13 24.32 9.93
C THR A 146 -8.19 25.51 10.12
N GLU A 147 -8.14 26.13 11.29
CA GLU A 147 -7.31 27.31 11.54
C GLU A 147 -5.83 27.02 11.81
N ARG A 148 -5.51 25.82 12.33
CA ARG A 148 -4.19 25.53 12.93
C ARG A 148 -3.64 24.14 12.63
N GLY A 149 -4.35 23.29 11.90
CA GLY A 149 -3.96 21.90 11.70
C GLY A 149 -4.38 21.00 12.86
N THR A 150 -4.21 19.70 12.67
CA THR A 150 -4.56 18.65 13.63
C THR A 150 -3.40 17.67 13.74
N ARG A 151 -2.95 17.41 14.97
CA ARG A 151 -2.00 16.34 15.27
C ARG A 151 -2.76 15.07 15.56
N LEU A 152 -2.37 13.98 14.92
CA LEU A 152 -2.93 12.64 15.11
C LEU A 152 -1.87 11.73 15.72
N GLN A 153 -2.24 10.98 16.75
CA GLN A 153 -1.43 9.91 17.32
C GLN A 153 -2.17 8.57 17.22
N MET A 154 -1.45 7.56 16.73
CA MET A 154 -1.98 6.22 16.46
C MET A 154 -1.00 5.16 16.99
N PRO A 155 -1.40 4.30 17.93
CA PRO A 155 -0.58 3.19 18.39
C PRO A 155 -0.67 2.01 17.42
N PHE A 156 0.43 1.30 17.28
CA PHE A 156 0.57 0.03 16.56
C PHE A 156 1.33 -0.95 17.45
N ALA A 157 1.32 -2.24 17.12
CA ALA A 157 2.15 -3.21 17.83
C ALA A 157 3.64 -2.83 17.70
N ALA A 158 4.38 -2.87 18.81
CA ALA A 158 5.81 -2.67 18.75
C ALA A 158 6.46 -3.81 17.92
N PRO A 159 7.24 -3.48 16.88
CA PRO A 159 8.04 -4.50 16.20
C PRO A 159 9.18 -4.97 17.11
N ALA A 160 9.85 -6.05 16.71
CA ALA A 160 11.03 -6.55 17.42
C ALA A 160 12.11 -5.45 17.60
N ASP A 161 12.95 -5.60 18.62
CA ASP A 161 13.96 -4.59 19.00
C ASP A 161 15.02 -4.34 17.91
N ASP A 162 15.18 -5.28 16.96
CA ASP A 162 16.08 -5.17 15.82
C ASP A 162 15.45 -4.47 14.60
N VAL A 163 14.27 -3.88 14.76
CA VAL A 163 13.57 -3.10 13.75
C VAL A 163 13.72 -1.61 14.04
N ASP A 164 14.52 -0.93 13.23
CA ASP A 164 14.84 0.49 13.41
C ASP A 164 14.01 1.44 12.52
N ALA A 165 13.22 0.90 11.59
CA ALA A 165 12.33 1.67 10.74
C ALA A 165 11.20 0.81 10.19
N LEU A 166 10.07 1.43 9.85
CA LEU A 166 8.94 0.80 9.14
C LEU A 166 8.56 1.61 7.92
N SER A 167 7.94 0.97 6.93
CA SER A 167 7.28 1.67 5.85
C SER A 167 5.91 2.16 6.31
N LEU A 168 5.55 3.40 5.99
CA LEU A 168 4.24 3.99 6.29
C LEU A 168 3.46 4.17 5.01
N PHE A 169 2.29 3.53 4.95
CA PHE A 169 1.26 3.82 3.97
C PHE A 169 0.27 4.83 4.57
N PHE A 170 0.15 5.98 3.93
CA PHE A 170 -0.82 7.02 4.26
C PHE A 170 -1.70 7.28 3.03
N PRO A 171 -3.05 7.14 3.12
CA PRO A 171 -3.92 7.29 1.97
C PRO A 171 -3.73 8.61 1.20
N GLY A 172 -3.61 8.53 -0.12
CA GLY A 172 -3.40 9.68 -1.00
C GLY A 172 -1.96 10.21 -1.05
N ALA A 173 -1.05 9.68 -0.22
CA ALA A 173 0.37 9.97 -0.26
C ALA A 173 1.18 8.81 -0.89
N PRO A 174 2.39 9.11 -1.43
CA PRO A 174 3.36 8.06 -1.73
C PRO A 174 3.71 7.23 -0.48
N LEU A 175 4.01 5.94 -0.64
CA LEU A 175 4.53 5.13 0.46
C LEU A 175 5.84 5.72 1.00
N PHE A 176 5.88 6.05 2.29
CA PHE A 176 7.10 6.45 2.98
C PHE A 176 7.89 5.20 3.34
N ALA A 177 9.02 4.96 2.66
CA ALA A 177 9.73 3.69 2.76
C ALA A 177 10.38 3.42 4.12
N GLN A 178 10.87 4.47 4.80
CA GLN A 178 11.65 4.37 6.03
C GLN A 178 11.27 5.48 7.01
N VAL A 179 10.24 5.24 7.82
CA VAL A 179 9.95 6.06 9.01
C VAL A 179 10.76 5.48 10.17
N PRO A 180 11.73 6.22 10.74
CA PRO A 180 12.60 5.71 11.78
C PRO A 180 11.82 5.44 13.07
N ILE A 181 12.20 4.38 13.77
CA ILE A 181 11.75 4.06 15.12
C ILE A 181 12.79 4.53 16.11
N ILE A 182 12.37 5.28 17.12
CA ILE A 182 13.22 5.80 18.18
C ILE A 182 12.67 5.46 19.55
N ASP A 183 13.57 5.43 20.53
CA ASP A 183 13.22 5.47 21.94
C ASP A 183 13.10 6.92 22.39
N GLY A 184 12.06 7.25 23.18
CA GLY A 184 11.86 8.61 23.65
C GLY A 184 10.55 8.79 24.41
N GLU A 185 10.34 10.01 24.89
CA GLU A 185 9.03 10.44 25.38
C GLU A 185 8.13 10.71 24.18
N LEU A 186 6.86 10.31 24.28
CA LEU A 186 5.89 10.57 23.23
C LEU A 186 5.74 12.08 23.02
N PRO A 187 5.72 12.56 21.76
CA PRO A 187 5.35 13.93 21.45
C PRO A 187 4.02 14.28 22.09
N SER A 188 3.84 15.55 22.38
CA SER A 188 2.57 16.05 22.85
C SER A 188 1.49 15.81 21.79
N ALA A 189 0.31 15.31 22.18
CA ALA A 189 -0.84 15.19 21.29
C ALA A 189 -1.40 16.58 20.87
N VAL A 190 -0.96 17.64 21.54
CA VAL A 190 -1.29 19.03 21.19
C VAL A 190 -0.59 19.42 19.90
N HIS A 191 -1.33 20.00 18.95
CA HIS A 191 -0.70 20.53 17.75
C HIS A 191 0.29 21.66 18.10
N PRO A 192 1.50 21.72 17.51
CA PRO A 192 2.52 22.72 17.85
C PRO A 192 2.06 24.17 17.75
N ASP A 193 1.19 24.49 16.79
CA ASP A 193 0.64 25.85 16.63
C ASP A 193 -0.31 26.24 17.78
N ASP A 194 -0.98 25.27 18.40
CA ASP A 194 -1.80 25.51 19.60
C ASP A 194 -0.91 25.80 20.82
N VAL A 195 0.21 25.09 20.96
CA VAL A 195 1.22 25.36 22.00
C VAL A 195 1.80 26.75 21.81
N ALA A 196 2.24 27.08 20.59
CA ALA A 196 2.81 28.40 20.28
C ALA A 196 1.79 29.53 20.51
N ALA A 197 0.52 29.33 20.13
CA ALA A 197 -0.54 30.29 20.39
C ALA A 197 -0.82 30.48 21.89
N ALA A 198 -0.86 29.39 22.66
CA ALA A 198 -1.03 29.43 24.11
C ALA A 198 0.15 30.14 24.81
N GLU A 199 1.38 29.85 24.40
CA GLU A 199 2.59 30.53 24.89
C GLU A 199 2.59 32.02 24.56
N ALA A 200 2.23 32.39 23.34
CA ALA A 200 2.10 33.79 22.92
C ALA A 200 1.00 34.53 23.70
N ALA A 201 -0.13 33.88 23.94
CA ALA A 201 -1.21 34.39 24.76
C ALA A 201 -0.77 34.57 26.23
N ALA A 202 -0.06 33.58 26.79
CA ALA A 202 0.49 33.64 28.14
C ALA A 202 1.55 34.74 28.28
N ALA A 203 2.45 34.88 27.30
CA ALA A 203 3.44 35.95 27.25
C ALA A 203 2.77 37.33 27.16
N THR A 204 1.70 37.46 26.36
CA THR A 204 0.90 38.68 26.26
C THR A 204 0.18 38.99 27.57
N ALA A 205 -0.38 37.97 28.24
CA ALA A 205 -1.03 38.11 29.54
C ALA A 205 -0.03 38.50 30.63
N ALA A 206 1.16 37.91 30.65
CA ALA A 206 2.26 38.27 31.55
C ALA A 206 2.76 39.70 31.31
N ALA A 207 2.89 40.12 30.04
CA ALA A 207 3.21 41.49 29.67
C ALA A 207 2.13 42.48 30.12
N ARG A 208 0.84 42.13 29.98
CA ARG A 208 -0.29 42.95 30.48
C ARG A 208 -0.33 42.99 32.02
N ALA A 209 -0.06 41.89 32.70
CA ALA A 209 0.01 41.81 34.16
C ALA A 209 1.13 42.70 34.74
N SER A 210 2.21 42.91 33.98
CA SER A 210 3.27 43.86 34.32
C SER A 210 2.88 45.34 34.13
N ALA A 211 1.77 45.64 33.44
CA ALA A 211 1.35 47.00 33.08
C ALA A 211 0.17 47.57 33.90
N SER A 212 -0.62 46.75 34.61
CA SER A 212 -1.56 47.16 35.69
C SER A 212 -2.35 45.96 36.25
N PRO A 213 -2.72 45.95 37.55
CA PRO A 213 -3.30 44.78 38.21
C PRO A 213 -4.84 44.73 38.15
N SER A 214 -5.46 45.06 37.01
CA SER A 214 -6.93 45.07 36.95
C SER A 214 -7.46 44.75 35.57
N ALA A 215 -7.40 43.46 35.20
CA ALA A 215 -8.42 42.78 34.42
C ALA A 215 -8.14 41.28 34.55
N THR A 216 -9.07 40.52 35.15
CA THR A 216 -9.10 39.06 35.02
C THR A 216 -9.47 38.77 33.56
N PRO A 217 -8.62 38.11 32.77
CA PRO A 217 -9.02 37.68 31.44
C PRO A 217 -9.98 36.50 31.59
N ASP A 218 -11.12 36.55 30.90
CA ASP A 218 -11.87 35.36 30.54
C ASP A 218 -11.00 34.60 29.52
N VAL A 219 -10.21 33.65 30.01
CA VAL A 219 -9.59 32.64 29.17
C VAL A 219 -10.74 31.72 28.78
N GLU A 220 -11.16 31.78 27.52
CA GLU A 220 -12.03 30.77 26.94
C GLU A 220 -11.32 29.43 27.17
N GLU A 221 -11.88 28.61 28.06
CA GLU A 221 -11.32 27.34 28.52
C GLU A 221 -11.38 26.36 27.34
N THR A 222 -10.37 26.44 26.47
CA THR A 222 -10.08 25.37 25.51
C THR A 222 -9.82 24.14 26.34
N ALA A 223 -10.72 23.16 26.26
CA ALA A 223 -10.55 21.87 26.91
C ALA A 223 -9.12 21.35 26.66
N PRO A 224 -8.46 20.77 27.67
CA PRO A 224 -7.12 20.25 27.48
C PRO A 224 -7.15 19.28 26.28
N PRO A 225 -6.15 19.38 25.40
CA PRO A 225 -6.04 18.50 24.25
C PRO A 225 -6.04 17.04 24.73
N GLU A 226 -6.79 16.23 23.99
CA GLU A 226 -6.97 14.83 24.28
C GLU A 226 -5.64 14.08 24.12
N GLU A 227 -5.21 13.40 25.18
CA GLU A 227 -4.00 12.59 25.20
C GLU A 227 -4.31 11.17 24.72
N LEU A 228 -3.32 10.50 24.12
CA LEU A 228 -3.45 9.11 23.70
C LEU A 228 -3.48 8.17 24.91
N ASP A 229 -4.57 7.42 25.09
CA ASP A 229 -4.68 6.38 26.11
C ASP A 229 -4.18 5.03 25.59
N LEU A 230 -2.91 4.72 25.81
CA LEU A 230 -2.33 3.42 25.43
C LEU A 230 -2.87 2.24 26.25
N ASP A 231 -3.39 2.48 27.46
CA ASP A 231 -3.95 1.41 28.30
C ASP A 231 -5.32 0.95 27.79
N ALA A 232 -5.98 1.75 26.94
CA ALA A 232 -7.21 1.39 26.24
C ALA A 232 -6.98 0.39 25.09
N VAL A 233 -5.75 0.23 24.60
CA VAL A 233 -5.44 -0.70 23.50
C VAL A 233 -5.54 -2.15 23.99
N VAL A 234 -6.52 -2.88 23.46
CA VAL A 234 -6.74 -4.30 23.72
C VAL A 234 -6.14 -5.18 22.64
N GLU A 235 -6.18 -4.73 21.37
CA GLU A 235 -5.63 -5.47 20.24
C GLU A 235 -4.79 -4.55 19.35
N ALA A 236 -3.55 -4.96 19.03
CA ALA A 236 -2.62 -4.25 18.15
C ALA A 236 -2.19 -5.20 17.00
N PRO A 237 -2.91 -5.22 15.88
CA PRO A 237 -2.92 -6.43 15.06
C PRO A 237 -1.86 -6.43 13.97
N VAL A 238 -1.28 -7.62 13.72
CA VAL A 238 -0.21 -7.83 12.76
C VAL A 238 -0.57 -8.99 11.84
N PHE A 239 -0.56 -8.74 10.53
CA PHE A 239 -0.91 -9.75 9.53
C PHE A 239 0.28 -10.08 8.64
N PRO A 240 0.49 -11.37 8.30
CA PRO A 240 1.44 -11.74 7.27
C PRO A 240 0.97 -11.22 5.90
N LEU A 241 1.89 -10.59 5.18
CA LEU A 241 1.70 -10.23 3.78
C LEU A 241 1.83 -11.46 2.91
N GLU A 242 0.96 -11.52 1.92
CA GLU A 242 0.91 -12.57 0.93
C GLU A 242 0.96 -12.00 -0.48
N SER A 243 1.34 -12.86 -1.41
CA SER A 243 1.55 -12.54 -2.81
C SER A 243 0.69 -13.44 -3.69
N THR A 244 0.13 -12.87 -4.76
CA THR A 244 -0.55 -13.64 -5.79
C THR A 244 0.04 -13.32 -7.16
N THR A 245 0.19 -14.33 -8.00
CA THR A 245 0.57 -14.19 -9.40
C THR A 245 -0.36 -15.02 -10.30
N ALA A 246 -0.44 -14.64 -11.57
CA ALA A 246 -1.16 -15.38 -12.61
C ALA A 246 -0.34 -15.44 -13.90
N GLU A 247 -0.37 -16.58 -14.57
CA GLU A 247 0.38 -16.90 -15.79
C GLU A 247 -0.54 -17.59 -16.82
N LEU A 248 -0.06 -17.72 -18.07
CA LEU A 248 -0.77 -18.37 -19.18
C LEU A 248 -2.21 -17.85 -19.38
N ASP A 249 -2.37 -16.54 -19.55
CA ASP A 249 -3.68 -15.87 -19.68
C ASP A 249 -4.65 -16.15 -18.51
N GLY A 250 -4.11 -16.43 -17.31
CA GLY A 250 -4.89 -16.71 -16.11
C GLY A 250 -5.24 -18.17 -15.91
N ALA A 251 -4.80 -19.06 -16.80
CA ALA A 251 -5.00 -20.50 -16.63
C ALA A 251 -4.14 -21.10 -15.51
N VAL A 252 -3.07 -20.42 -15.11
CA VAL A 252 -2.28 -20.78 -13.94
C VAL A 252 -2.30 -19.63 -12.96
N GLN A 253 -2.84 -19.85 -11.77
CA GLN A 253 -2.84 -18.86 -10.69
C GLN A 253 -2.02 -19.42 -9.54
N THR A 254 -1.08 -18.64 -9.04
CA THR A 254 -0.23 -19.01 -7.91
C THR A 254 -0.48 -18.04 -6.76
N ILE A 255 -0.82 -18.57 -5.59
CA ILE A 255 -1.00 -17.86 -4.34
C ILE A 255 0.11 -18.30 -3.40
N GLU A 256 0.85 -17.34 -2.86
CA GLU A 256 2.04 -17.61 -2.05
C GLU A 256 2.15 -16.69 -0.84
N SER A 257 2.35 -17.30 0.32
CA SER A 257 2.80 -16.64 1.55
C SER A 257 4.16 -17.20 1.97
N THR A 258 4.72 -16.71 3.07
CA THR A 258 5.93 -17.26 3.70
C THR A 258 5.77 -18.73 4.11
N GLU A 259 4.53 -19.20 4.34
CA GLU A 259 4.23 -20.52 4.88
C GLU A 259 3.45 -21.42 3.93
N LYS A 260 2.87 -20.88 2.85
CA LYS A 260 2.05 -21.65 1.91
C LYS A 260 2.38 -21.27 0.46
N VAL A 261 2.35 -22.26 -0.42
CA VAL A 261 2.17 -22.07 -1.86
C VAL A 261 0.96 -22.87 -2.30
N GLU A 262 0.12 -22.27 -3.13
CA GLU A 262 -1.01 -22.91 -3.79
C GLU A 262 -1.03 -22.49 -5.25
N VAL A 263 -0.96 -23.46 -6.15
CA VAL A 263 -1.08 -23.23 -7.59
C VAL A 263 -2.36 -23.86 -8.09
N THR A 264 -3.23 -23.05 -8.67
CA THR A 264 -4.44 -23.48 -9.37
C THR A 264 -4.17 -23.52 -10.86
N LEU A 265 -4.49 -24.65 -11.48
CA LEU A 265 -4.29 -24.94 -12.88
C LEU A 265 -5.65 -25.20 -13.54
N GLY A 266 -6.00 -24.44 -14.56
CA GLY A 266 -7.19 -24.65 -15.37
C GLY A 266 -7.13 -25.98 -16.12
N SER A 267 -8.18 -26.78 -16.02
CA SER A 267 -8.22 -28.10 -16.66
C SER A 267 -8.15 -28.01 -18.19
N ASP A 268 -8.65 -26.92 -18.77
CA ASP A 268 -8.68 -26.71 -20.22
C ASP A 268 -7.26 -26.47 -20.80
N VAL A 269 -6.30 -26.06 -19.97
CA VAL A 269 -4.87 -26.00 -20.35
C VAL A 269 -4.18 -27.34 -20.12
N LEU A 270 -4.53 -28.03 -19.04
CA LEU A 270 -3.89 -29.28 -18.68
C LEU A 270 -4.30 -30.47 -19.54
N PHE A 271 -5.57 -30.53 -19.96
CA PHE A 271 -6.18 -31.73 -20.54
C PHE A 271 -7.03 -31.41 -21.77
N ALA A 272 -7.10 -32.36 -22.70
CA ALA A 272 -8.14 -32.34 -23.72
C ALA A 272 -9.53 -32.60 -23.10
N PHE A 273 -10.59 -32.23 -23.83
CA PHE A 273 -11.97 -32.50 -23.43
C PHE A 273 -12.16 -33.97 -23.05
N ASP A 274 -12.77 -34.20 -21.88
CA ASP A 274 -13.06 -35.52 -21.32
C ASP A 274 -11.84 -36.45 -21.14
N SER A 275 -10.62 -35.88 -21.08
CA SER A 275 -9.38 -36.63 -20.89
C SER A 275 -8.70 -36.32 -19.56
N ALA A 276 -7.82 -37.25 -19.15
CA ALA A 276 -6.83 -37.06 -18.08
C ALA A 276 -5.38 -37.12 -18.62
N ASP A 277 -5.21 -37.23 -19.94
CA ASP A 277 -3.91 -37.16 -20.58
C ASP A 277 -3.46 -35.70 -20.67
N LEU A 278 -2.25 -35.45 -20.15
CA LEU A 278 -1.61 -34.14 -20.17
C LEU A 278 -1.32 -33.69 -21.61
N THR A 279 -1.69 -32.45 -21.93
CA THR A 279 -1.39 -31.82 -23.22
C THR A 279 0.09 -31.42 -23.32
N PRO A 280 0.64 -31.18 -24.52
CA PRO A 280 1.98 -30.59 -24.64
C PRO A 280 2.11 -29.26 -23.89
N GLU A 281 1.08 -28.41 -23.93
CA GLU A 281 1.02 -27.11 -23.27
C GLU A 281 1.05 -27.22 -21.73
N SER A 282 0.54 -28.34 -21.18
CA SER A 282 0.58 -28.61 -19.74
C SER A 282 2.00 -28.76 -19.19
N ALA A 283 3.00 -29.07 -20.04
CA ALA A 283 4.37 -29.27 -19.61
C ALA A 283 4.98 -28.00 -18.99
N ASP A 284 4.68 -26.83 -19.57
CA ASP A 284 5.15 -25.54 -19.06
C ASP A 284 4.45 -25.19 -17.74
N ALA A 285 3.14 -25.44 -17.66
CA ALA A 285 2.38 -25.24 -16.42
C ALA A 285 2.88 -26.14 -15.28
N VAL A 286 3.15 -27.42 -15.55
CA VAL A 286 3.71 -28.37 -14.57
C VAL A 286 5.13 -27.98 -14.17
N ALA A 287 5.97 -27.52 -15.12
CA ALA A 287 7.33 -27.05 -14.83
C ALA A 287 7.32 -25.83 -13.91
N LEU A 288 6.38 -24.91 -14.11
CA LEU A 288 6.20 -23.75 -13.23
C LEU A 288 5.88 -24.19 -11.80
N VAL A 289 4.90 -25.09 -11.62
CA VAL A 289 4.56 -25.61 -10.28
C VAL A 289 5.76 -26.30 -9.64
N ALA A 290 6.52 -27.10 -10.40
CA ALA A 290 7.72 -27.75 -9.90
C ALA A 290 8.78 -26.74 -9.44
N GLN A 291 8.96 -25.62 -10.14
CA GLN A 291 9.85 -24.53 -9.72
C GLN A 291 9.41 -23.97 -8.36
N ARG A 292 8.12 -23.64 -8.21
CA ARG A 292 7.59 -23.10 -6.94
C ARG A 292 7.70 -24.08 -5.78
N LEU A 293 7.51 -25.38 -6.03
CA LEU A 293 7.72 -26.40 -5.00
C LEU A 293 9.19 -26.48 -4.57
N ALA A 294 10.13 -26.42 -5.52
CA ALA A 294 11.57 -26.48 -5.25
C ALA A 294 12.10 -25.29 -4.42
N GLU A 295 11.37 -24.18 -4.38
CA GLU A 295 11.66 -22.99 -3.57
C GLU A 295 11.26 -23.15 -2.08
N ARG A 296 10.58 -24.24 -1.73
CA ARG A 296 10.03 -24.50 -0.39
C ARG A 296 10.74 -25.68 0.31
N GLU A 297 10.65 -25.74 1.64
CA GLU A 297 11.14 -26.89 2.39
C GLU A 297 10.32 -28.13 2.00
N ALA A 298 10.95 -29.31 2.08
CA ALA A 298 10.30 -30.58 1.80
C ALA A 298 9.06 -30.79 2.69
N GLY A 299 7.92 -31.08 2.06
CA GLY A 299 6.64 -31.19 2.76
C GLY A 299 5.62 -32.04 2.03
N SER A 300 4.38 -32.05 2.52
CA SER A 300 3.28 -32.75 1.88
C SER A 300 2.67 -31.85 0.81
N VAL A 301 2.72 -32.27 -0.44
CA VAL A 301 2.10 -31.57 -1.57
C VAL A 301 0.75 -32.21 -1.83
N GLU A 302 -0.33 -31.45 -1.72
CA GLU A 302 -1.69 -31.91 -2.00
C GLU A 302 -2.10 -31.49 -3.41
N VAL A 303 -2.54 -32.45 -4.22
CA VAL A 303 -3.00 -32.27 -5.60
C VAL A 303 -4.46 -32.67 -5.66
N VAL A 304 -5.35 -31.72 -5.89
CA VAL A 304 -6.81 -31.93 -5.87
C VAL A 304 -7.43 -31.56 -7.20
N GLY A 305 -8.17 -32.49 -7.81
CA GLY A 305 -8.93 -32.22 -9.03
C GLY A 305 -10.37 -31.83 -8.74
N HIS A 306 -10.92 -30.93 -9.55
CA HIS A 306 -12.31 -30.47 -9.51
C HIS A 306 -12.93 -30.47 -10.92
N THR A 307 -14.26 -30.56 -10.99
CA THR A 307 -15.04 -30.49 -12.24
C THR A 307 -16.17 -29.45 -12.14
N ASP A 308 -16.84 -29.19 -13.26
CA ASP A 308 -18.13 -28.52 -13.28
C ASP A 308 -19.28 -29.54 -13.02
N ASP A 309 -20.52 -29.06 -13.13
CA ASP A 309 -21.76 -29.78 -12.81
C ASP A 309 -22.41 -30.51 -14.01
N GLN A 310 -21.69 -30.71 -15.12
CA GLN A 310 -22.30 -31.19 -16.37
C GLN A 310 -22.46 -32.71 -16.47
N ALA A 311 -21.70 -33.48 -15.69
CA ALA A 311 -21.71 -34.95 -15.72
C ALA A 311 -22.19 -35.54 -14.38
N ASP A 312 -22.36 -36.86 -14.31
CA ASP A 312 -22.79 -37.49 -13.06
C ASP A 312 -21.70 -37.43 -11.98
N ASP A 313 -22.10 -37.30 -10.71
CA ASP A 313 -21.20 -37.08 -9.58
C ASP A 313 -20.10 -38.16 -9.49
N THR A 314 -20.43 -39.42 -9.80
CA THR A 314 -19.49 -40.54 -9.72
C THR A 314 -18.44 -40.43 -10.82
N TYR A 315 -18.87 -40.08 -12.03
CA TYR A 315 -17.99 -39.80 -13.16
C TYR A 315 -17.08 -38.61 -12.89
N ASN A 316 -17.63 -37.50 -12.42
CA ASN A 316 -16.91 -36.28 -12.07
C ASN A 316 -15.85 -36.53 -10.98
N LEU A 317 -16.18 -37.34 -9.98
CA LEU A 317 -15.26 -37.74 -8.92
C LEU A 317 -14.10 -38.61 -9.45
N ASP A 318 -14.38 -39.57 -10.33
CA ASP A 318 -13.34 -40.40 -10.95
C ASP A 318 -12.43 -39.58 -11.89
N LEU A 319 -13.02 -38.76 -12.76
CA LEU A 319 -12.29 -37.93 -13.71
C LEU A 319 -11.37 -36.94 -13.01
N SER A 320 -11.89 -36.21 -12.02
CA SER A 320 -11.08 -35.27 -11.21
C SER A 320 -9.91 -35.97 -10.52
N ARG A 321 -10.13 -37.16 -9.95
CA ARG A 321 -9.05 -37.94 -9.31
C ARG A 321 -7.99 -38.39 -10.31
N ARG A 322 -8.38 -38.85 -11.50
CA ARG A 322 -7.44 -39.25 -12.55
C ARG A 322 -6.59 -38.07 -13.03
N ARG A 323 -7.21 -36.90 -13.24
CA ARG A 323 -6.51 -35.66 -13.60
C ARG A 323 -5.51 -35.23 -12.53
N ALA A 324 -5.92 -35.25 -11.27
CA ALA A 324 -5.04 -34.94 -10.15
C ALA A 324 -3.84 -35.92 -10.08
N GLN A 325 -4.07 -37.21 -10.34
CA GLN A 325 -3.00 -38.21 -10.37
C GLN A 325 -2.01 -37.93 -11.51
N ALA A 326 -2.48 -37.61 -12.71
CA ALA A 326 -1.61 -37.31 -13.86
C ALA A 326 -0.69 -36.10 -13.58
N VAL A 327 -1.23 -35.04 -12.95
CA VAL A 327 -0.44 -33.88 -12.53
C VAL A 327 0.58 -34.26 -11.45
N ALA A 328 0.16 -35.03 -10.43
CA ALA A 328 1.05 -35.48 -9.37
C ALA A 328 2.23 -36.33 -9.88
N ASP A 329 1.96 -37.25 -10.81
CA ASP A 329 2.99 -38.09 -11.43
C ASP A 329 4.00 -37.24 -12.23
N ALA A 330 3.51 -36.25 -12.97
CA ALA A 330 4.35 -35.33 -13.74
C ALA A 330 5.20 -34.43 -12.83
N LEU A 331 4.63 -33.94 -11.72
CA LEU A 331 5.36 -33.15 -10.72
C LEU A 331 6.41 -33.98 -10.01
N GLU A 332 6.08 -35.20 -9.58
CA GLU A 332 7.02 -36.09 -8.87
C GLU A 332 8.26 -36.39 -9.72
N ALA A 333 8.09 -36.52 -11.04
CA ALA A 333 9.21 -36.67 -11.97
C ALA A 333 10.14 -35.44 -12.01
N GLN A 334 9.58 -34.23 -11.91
CA GLN A 334 10.34 -32.97 -11.96
C GLN A 334 11.04 -32.65 -10.63
N VAL A 335 10.35 -32.88 -9.50
CA VAL A 335 10.89 -32.60 -8.16
C VAL A 335 11.55 -33.84 -7.52
N ALA A 336 11.96 -34.82 -8.32
CA ALA A 336 12.53 -36.07 -7.83
C ALA A 336 13.75 -35.81 -6.91
N GLY A 337 13.70 -36.35 -5.69
CA GLY A 337 14.77 -36.18 -4.69
C GLY A 337 14.68 -34.92 -3.82
N SER A 338 13.68 -34.06 -4.03
CA SER A 338 13.39 -32.89 -3.18
C SER A 338 12.89 -33.25 -1.77
N GLY A 339 12.34 -34.45 -1.58
CA GLY A 339 11.73 -34.88 -0.33
C GLY A 339 10.25 -34.51 -0.16
N HIS A 340 9.65 -33.84 -1.15
CA HIS A 340 8.20 -33.63 -1.19
C HIS A 340 7.45 -34.96 -1.31
N ARG A 341 6.28 -35.04 -0.68
CA ARG A 341 5.38 -36.21 -0.74
C ARG A 341 4.06 -35.81 -1.35
N MET A 342 3.74 -36.36 -2.52
CA MET A 342 2.49 -36.10 -3.21
C MET A 342 1.31 -36.80 -2.51
N ARG A 343 0.18 -36.09 -2.38
CA ARG A 343 -1.11 -36.60 -1.95
C ARG A 343 -2.15 -36.21 -2.99
N VAL A 344 -2.91 -37.18 -3.47
CA VAL A 344 -3.85 -36.97 -4.58
C VAL A 344 -5.29 -37.15 -4.11
N ALA A 345 -6.15 -36.20 -4.46
CA ALA A 345 -7.59 -36.27 -4.23
C ALA A 345 -8.38 -35.81 -5.46
N GLY A 346 -9.62 -36.28 -5.58
CA GLY A 346 -10.61 -35.74 -6.51
C GLY A 346 -11.83 -35.29 -5.71
N ARG A 347 -12.43 -34.17 -6.09
CA ARG A 347 -13.62 -33.59 -5.44
C ARG A 347 -14.84 -33.56 -6.37
N GLY A 348 -14.67 -33.90 -7.64
CA GLY A 348 -15.72 -33.70 -8.65
C GLY A 348 -16.24 -32.27 -8.58
N GLU A 349 -17.56 -32.12 -8.57
CA GLU A 349 -18.27 -30.84 -8.51
C GLU A 349 -18.58 -30.35 -7.08
N SER A 350 -18.15 -31.08 -6.04
CA SER A 350 -18.61 -30.84 -4.66
C SER A 350 -18.06 -29.58 -3.97
N GLU A 351 -17.02 -28.98 -4.55
CA GLU A 351 -16.34 -27.77 -4.02
C GLU A 351 -16.15 -26.73 -5.14
N PRO A 352 -17.24 -26.13 -5.66
CA PRO A 352 -17.16 -25.08 -6.68
C PRO A 352 -16.62 -23.78 -6.07
N VAL A 353 -15.79 -23.05 -6.83
CA VAL A 353 -15.28 -21.72 -6.43
C VAL A 353 -16.24 -20.60 -6.83
N VAL A 354 -17.06 -20.84 -7.85
CA VAL A 354 -18.11 -19.95 -8.33
C VAL A 354 -19.36 -20.75 -8.68
N PRO A 355 -20.57 -20.15 -8.68
CA PRO A 355 -21.79 -20.85 -9.09
C PRO A 355 -21.70 -21.41 -10.53
N ASN A 356 -22.13 -22.64 -10.79
CA ASN A 356 -22.11 -23.27 -12.13
C ASN A 356 -23.19 -22.72 -13.11
N ASP A 357 -23.53 -21.44 -13.01
CA ASP A 357 -24.64 -20.81 -13.74
C ASP A 357 -24.28 -20.30 -15.15
N SER A 358 -22.99 -20.28 -15.49
CA SER A 358 -22.47 -19.83 -16.80
C SER A 358 -21.31 -20.71 -17.27
N GLU A 359 -21.00 -20.68 -18.57
CA GLU A 359 -19.87 -21.46 -19.10
C GLU A 359 -18.52 -20.93 -18.59
N GLU A 360 -18.41 -19.62 -18.43
CA GLU A 360 -17.25 -18.96 -17.84
C GLU A 360 -17.02 -19.44 -16.41
N ASN A 361 -18.08 -19.48 -15.58
CA ASN A 361 -17.97 -19.99 -14.22
C ASN A 361 -17.66 -21.49 -14.16
N ARG A 362 -18.26 -22.29 -15.05
CA ARG A 362 -17.93 -23.72 -15.15
C ARG A 362 -16.46 -23.94 -15.52
N ALA A 363 -15.90 -23.13 -16.43
CA ALA A 363 -14.48 -23.21 -16.76
C ALA A 363 -13.57 -22.95 -15.55
N LEU A 364 -13.91 -21.98 -14.69
CA LEU A 364 -13.19 -21.72 -13.44
C LEU A 364 -13.28 -22.89 -12.44
N ASN A 365 -14.42 -23.59 -12.41
CA ASN A 365 -14.60 -24.76 -11.55
C ASN A 365 -13.82 -26.00 -12.04
N ARG A 366 -13.60 -26.15 -13.35
CA ARG A 366 -12.76 -27.20 -13.94
C ARG A 366 -11.27 -26.91 -13.69
N ARG A 367 -10.75 -27.30 -12.53
CA ARG A 367 -9.36 -26.98 -12.12
C ARG A 367 -8.65 -28.15 -11.42
N VAL A 368 -7.33 -28.07 -11.35
CA VAL A 368 -6.49 -28.84 -10.45
C VAL A 368 -5.77 -27.87 -9.52
N THR A 369 -5.89 -28.04 -8.21
CA THR A 369 -5.13 -27.26 -7.23
C THR A 369 -3.95 -28.07 -6.73
N VAL A 370 -2.81 -27.42 -6.56
CA VAL A 370 -1.58 -27.99 -6.01
C VAL A 370 -1.16 -27.12 -4.83
N SER A 371 -1.18 -27.64 -3.61
CA SER A 371 -0.83 -26.85 -2.43
C SER A 371 0.25 -27.50 -1.57
N LEU A 372 1.06 -26.66 -0.93
CA LEU A 372 2.10 -27.05 0.00
C LEU A 372 2.16 -26.01 1.13
N THR A 373 1.96 -26.46 2.38
CA THR A 373 2.30 -25.66 3.57
C THR A 373 3.72 -25.98 3.98
N SER A 374 4.63 -25.05 3.74
CA SER A 374 6.06 -25.17 4.01
C SER A 374 6.75 -23.81 3.95
N LYS A 375 7.83 -23.66 4.72
CA LYS A 375 8.65 -22.44 4.71
C LYS A 375 9.34 -22.25 3.37
N VAL A 376 9.45 -21.01 2.93
CA VAL A 376 10.29 -20.64 1.77
C VAL A 376 11.77 -20.84 2.13
N VAL A 377 12.49 -21.62 1.33
CA VAL A 377 13.94 -21.87 1.47
C VAL A 377 14.75 -20.92 0.61
N THR A 378 14.27 -20.68 -0.61
CA THR A 378 14.86 -19.76 -1.57
C THR A 378 13.72 -19.07 -2.28
N ARG A 379 13.67 -17.75 -2.25
CA ARG A 379 12.74 -17.00 -3.10
C ARG A 379 13.51 -16.58 -4.34
N THR A 380 13.20 -17.15 -5.49
CA THR A 380 13.76 -16.66 -6.76
C THR A 380 12.99 -15.40 -7.12
N ASP A 381 13.68 -14.33 -7.53
CA ASP A 381 13.04 -13.21 -8.19
C ASP A 381 12.26 -13.73 -9.41
N VAL A 382 11.07 -13.19 -9.65
CA VAL A 382 10.19 -13.66 -10.73
C VAL A 382 10.90 -13.44 -12.08
N THR A 383 11.56 -14.48 -12.58
CA THR A 383 12.23 -14.49 -13.89
C THR A 383 11.21 -14.83 -14.96
N THR A 384 10.89 -13.87 -15.83
CA THR A 384 9.78 -14.06 -16.78
C THR A 384 10.25 -14.24 -18.20
N THR A 385 9.56 -15.14 -18.90
CA THR A 385 9.65 -15.33 -20.34
C THR A 385 8.27 -15.16 -20.95
N GLY A 386 8.18 -14.61 -22.17
CA GLY A 386 6.92 -14.47 -22.90
C GLY A 386 6.59 -13.03 -23.27
N GLU A 387 5.68 -12.88 -24.22
CA GLU A 387 5.16 -11.57 -24.63
C GLU A 387 4.08 -11.11 -23.63
N LEU A 388 3.92 -9.78 -23.49
CA LEU A 388 2.83 -9.22 -22.68
C LEU A 388 1.48 -9.69 -23.23
N PRO A 389 0.50 -10.02 -22.36
CA PRO A 389 -0.80 -10.48 -22.81
C PRO A 389 -1.52 -9.40 -23.63
N PRO A 390 -2.41 -9.78 -24.56
CA PRO A 390 -3.23 -8.84 -25.31
C PRO A 390 -3.95 -7.84 -24.40
N PHE A 391 -4.15 -6.62 -24.89
CA PHE A 391 -4.77 -5.55 -24.11
C PHE A 391 -5.68 -4.70 -24.99
N GLY A 392 -6.94 -4.57 -24.57
CA GLY A 392 -7.94 -3.77 -25.28
C GLY A 392 -8.07 -2.34 -24.81
N GLY A 393 -7.37 -1.96 -23.73
CA GLY A 393 -7.43 -0.63 -23.12
C GLY A 393 -6.43 0.37 -23.69
N VAL A 394 -6.28 1.50 -23.00
CA VAL A 394 -5.34 2.56 -23.35
C VAL A 394 -3.93 2.15 -22.95
N VAL A 395 -3.01 2.17 -23.92
CA VAL A 395 -1.59 1.90 -23.69
C VAL A 395 -0.80 3.19 -23.78
N GLY A 396 0.09 3.42 -22.82
CA GLY A 396 1.14 4.42 -22.94
C GLY A 396 2.44 3.95 -22.31
N THR A 397 3.39 4.89 -22.17
CA THR A 397 4.75 4.63 -21.71
C THR A 397 5.04 5.54 -20.52
N ALA A 398 5.62 4.99 -19.46
CA ALA A 398 5.95 5.76 -18.26
C ALA A 398 6.85 6.96 -18.56
N GLY A 399 6.67 8.03 -17.80
CA GLY A 399 7.32 9.33 -18.03
C GLY A 399 6.64 10.17 -19.11
N THR A 400 5.58 9.66 -19.75
CA THR A 400 4.68 10.43 -20.63
C THR A 400 3.24 10.23 -20.13
N PRO A 401 2.63 11.26 -19.51
CA PRO A 401 1.29 11.14 -18.96
C PRO A 401 0.29 10.62 -20.00
N VAL A 402 -0.43 9.57 -19.63
CA VAL A 402 -1.42 8.91 -20.46
C VAL A 402 -2.77 9.52 -20.20
N ARG A 403 -3.40 10.03 -21.26
CA ARG A 403 -4.76 10.55 -21.20
C ARG A 403 -5.77 9.40 -21.15
N VAL A 404 -6.55 9.36 -20.08
CA VAL A 404 -7.60 8.37 -19.82
C VAL A 404 -8.94 9.08 -19.82
N GLU A 405 -9.80 8.69 -20.76
CA GLU A 405 -11.16 9.24 -20.89
C GLU A 405 -12.18 8.24 -20.35
N SER A 406 -13.05 8.71 -19.45
CA SER A 406 -14.08 7.91 -18.78
C SER A 406 -15.37 8.74 -18.72
N GLY A 407 -16.32 8.44 -19.62
CA GLY A 407 -17.51 9.27 -19.79
C GLY A 407 -17.16 10.71 -20.21
N SER A 408 -17.54 11.70 -19.41
CA SER A 408 -17.20 13.12 -19.64
C SER A 408 -15.89 13.55 -19.00
N ARG A 409 -15.18 12.65 -18.32
CA ARG A 409 -14.03 12.96 -17.46
C ARG A 409 -12.74 12.61 -18.15
N VAL A 410 -11.71 13.36 -17.79
CA VAL A 410 -10.39 13.23 -18.37
C VAL A 410 -9.37 13.23 -17.26
N TRP A 411 -8.56 12.19 -17.23
CA TRP A 411 -7.45 12.05 -16.32
C TRP A 411 -6.15 11.95 -17.11
N GLU A 412 -5.05 12.39 -16.52
CA GLU A 412 -3.71 12.06 -16.96
C GLU A 412 -3.05 11.17 -15.92
N ALA A 413 -2.58 10.00 -16.33
CA ALA A 413 -1.99 9.00 -15.45
C ALA A 413 -0.54 8.70 -15.85
N ASP A 414 0.35 8.60 -14.87
CA ASP A 414 1.74 8.15 -15.06
C ASP A 414 2.18 7.31 -13.86
N ALA A 415 3.19 6.47 -14.03
CA ALA A 415 3.67 5.60 -12.97
C ALA A 415 5.18 5.66 -12.82
N THR A 416 5.63 5.55 -11.58
CA THR A 416 7.04 5.35 -11.22
C THR A 416 7.16 4.14 -10.31
N ALA A 417 8.32 3.49 -10.29
CA ALA A 417 8.55 2.35 -9.41
C ALA A 417 9.90 2.46 -8.70
N ARG A 418 9.99 1.90 -7.50
CA ARG A 418 11.24 1.82 -6.71
C ARG A 418 11.30 0.52 -5.92
N ARG A 419 12.50 0.13 -5.49
CA ARG A 419 12.66 -1.01 -4.57
C ARG A 419 12.59 -0.57 -3.11
N VAL A 420 11.98 -1.37 -2.25
CA VAL A 420 11.98 -1.19 -0.79
C VAL A 420 12.13 -2.57 -0.15
N HIS A 421 13.25 -2.86 0.51
CA HIS A 421 13.55 -4.21 1.05
C HIS A 421 13.37 -5.35 0.02
N GLY A 422 13.74 -5.09 -1.24
CA GLY A 422 13.59 -5.99 -2.37
C GLY A 422 12.20 -6.01 -3.01
N HIS A 423 11.16 -5.50 -2.33
CA HIS A 423 9.82 -5.33 -2.89
C HIS A 423 9.80 -4.23 -3.94
N VAL A 424 8.95 -4.36 -4.95
CA VAL A 424 8.69 -3.26 -5.89
C VAL A 424 7.50 -2.47 -5.40
N VAL A 425 7.68 -1.16 -5.25
CA VAL A 425 6.59 -0.22 -4.94
C VAL A 425 6.34 0.61 -6.19
N VAL A 426 5.12 0.55 -6.71
CA VAL A 426 4.68 1.36 -7.85
C VAL A 426 3.80 2.50 -7.33
N ASP A 427 4.19 3.72 -7.64
CA ASP A 427 3.41 4.92 -7.38
C ASP A 427 2.76 5.37 -8.70
N LEU A 428 1.43 5.31 -8.77
CA LEU A 428 0.61 5.81 -9.85
C LEU A 428 0.16 7.24 -9.52
N THR A 429 0.59 8.20 -10.31
CA THR A 429 0.16 9.59 -10.22
C THR A 429 -1.03 9.80 -11.16
N VAL A 430 -2.15 10.28 -10.64
CA VAL A 430 -3.35 10.63 -11.42
C VAL A 430 -3.66 12.11 -11.25
N HIS A 431 -3.77 12.82 -12.37
CA HIS A 431 -4.10 14.24 -12.45
C HIS A 431 -5.47 14.45 -13.10
N GLY A 432 -6.35 15.22 -12.46
CA GLY A 432 -7.62 15.65 -13.03
C GLY A 432 -7.40 16.69 -14.12
N ALA A 433 -7.69 16.34 -15.38
CA ALA A 433 -7.41 17.20 -16.52
C ALA A 433 -8.60 18.09 -16.95
N ASP A 434 -9.73 18.00 -16.26
CA ASP A 434 -10.82 18.99 -16.41
C ASP A 434 -10.55 20.25 -15.57
N GLU A 435 -11.14 21.37 -15.97
CA GLU A 435 -11.06 22.65 -15.23
C GLU A 435 -12.40 22.95 -14.49
N GLU A 436 -13.31 21.98 -14.43
CA GLU A 436 -14.67 22.17 -13.90
C GLU A 436 -14.73 21.78 -12.42
N ASP A 437 -14.61 22.78 -11.55
CA ASP A 437 -14.70 22.62 -10.09
C ASP A 437 -16.06 22.06 -9.65
N GLY A 438 -16.05 21.11 -8.70
CA GLY A 438 -17.27 20.61 -8.04
C GLY A 438 -17.89 19.35 -8.65
N ASN A 439 -17.24 18.70 -9.62
CA ASN A 439 -17.64 17.39 -10.15
C ASN A 439 -16.93 16.22 -9.45
N HIS A 440 -16.95 16.27 -8.12
CA HIS A 440 -16.66 15.21 -7.16
C HIS A 440 -16.96 13.78 -7.66
N THR A 441 -15.98 13.08 -8.24
CA THR A 441 -16.19 11.69 -8.68
C THR A 441 -14.97 10.82 -8.38
N ALA A 442 -15.25 9.60 -7.89
CA ALA A 442 -14.34 8.47 -7.84
C ALA A 442 -13.61 8.21 -9.18
N ILE A 443 -12.38 7.72 -9.10
CA ILE A 443 -11.56 7.39 -10.26
C ILE A 443 -12.00 6.03 -10.82
N GLY A 444 -12.96 6.07 -11.75
CA GLY A 444 -13.66 4.89 -12.27
C GLY A 444 -12.76 3.78 -12.81
N PHE A 445 -11.67 4.13 -13.52
CA PHE A 445 -10.74 3.14 -14.09
C PHE A 445 -9.91 2.37 -13.03
N MET A 446 -9.85 2.85 -11.79
CA MET A 446 -9.23 2.14 -10.67
C MET A 446 -10.23 1.40 -9.79
N ARG A 447 -11.53 1.59 -10.03
CA ARG A 447 -12.59 1.00 -9.22
C ARG A 447 -12.80 -0.46 -9.60
N GLY A 448 -12.24 -1.36 -8.81
CA GLY A 448 -12.60 -2.77 -8.82
C GLY A 448 -13.76 -3.07 -7.86
N PHE A 449 -14.34 -4.25 -8.00
CA PHE A 449 -15.05 -4.91 -6.91
C PHE A 449 -14.37 -6.24 -6.63
N GLY A 450 -14.24 -6.57 -5.34
CA GLY A 450 -13.72 -7.85 -4.86
C GLY A 450 -12.20 -7.94 -4.84
N THR A 451 -11.69 -9.04 -4.31
CA THR A 451 -10.27 -9.32 -4.21
C THR A 451 -9.77 -9.98 -5.49
N HIS A 452 -8.47 -9.96 -5.75
CA HIS A 452 -7.90 -10.71 -6.88
C HIS A 452 -7.82 -12.24 -6.61
N ARG A 453 -8.40 -12.70 -5.49
CA ARG A 453 -8.23 -14.06 -4.93
C ARG A 453 -9.35 -15.06 -5.27
N LEU A 454 -10.20 -14.77 -6.26
CA LEU A 454 -11.29 -15.66 -6.73
C LEU A 454 -12.10 -16.30 -5.58
N GLY A 455 -13.03 -15.55 -5.01
CA GLY A 455 -14.02 -16.03 -4.05
C GLY A 455 -15.17 -15.03 -3.91
N ASP A 456 -16.31 -15.48 -3.40
CA ASP A 456 -17.45 -14.61 -3.05
C ASP A 456 -17.03 -13.70 -1.88
N THR A 457 -16.40 -12.57 -2.18
CA THR A 457 -16.18 -11.51 -1.19
C THR A 457 -17.52 -10.82 -0.95
N ILE A 458 -17.96 -10.76 0.31
CA ILE A 458 -19.27 -10.21 0.69
C ILE A 458 -19.31 -8.68 0.49
N ALA A 459 -18.16 -8.02 0.37
CA ALA A 459 -18.09 -6.57 0.33
C ALA A 459 -17.65 -6.00 -1.04
N PRO A 460 -18.43 -5.08 -1.64
CA PRO A 460 -17.96 -4.23 -2.72
C PRO A 460 -16.89 -3.27 -2.19
N HIS A 461 -15.65 -3.73 -2.11
CA HIS A 461 -14.53 -2.85 -1.82
C HIS A 461 -14.24 -2.02 -3.07
N GLU A 462 -14.15 -0.70 -2.96
CA GLU A 462 -13.65 0.19 -4.02
C GLU A 462 -12.11 0.10 -4.11
N ASN A 463 -11.62 -1.13 -4.12
CA ASN A 463 -10.23 -1.47 -3.97
C ASN A 463 -9.48 -1.44 -5.30
N THR A 464 -8.22 -1.04 -5.21
CA THR A 464 -7.26 -1.03 -6.31
C THR A 464 -6.68 -2.43 -6.59
N ALA A 465 -7.38 -3.49 -6.18
CA ALA A 465 -6.92 -4.90 -6.23
C ALA A 465 -6.58 -5.41 -7.64
N ARG A 466 -6.76 -4.58 -8.67
CA ARG A 466 -6.51 -4.87 -10.08
C ARG A 466 -5.43 -3.98 -10.71
N ALA A 467 -4.69 -3.22 -9.91
CA ALA A 467 -3.41 -2.66 -10.27
C ALA A 467 -2.37 -3.80 -10.26
N THR A 468 -1.84 -4.18 -11.41
CA THR A 468 -0.98 -5.34 -11.57
C THR A 468 0.34 -4.97 -12.23
N VAL A 469 1.40 -5.65 -11.82
CA VAL A 469 2.69 -5.61 -12.51
C VAL A 469 2.74 -6.77 -13.49
N LEU A 470 3.10 -6.51 -14.73
CA LEU A 470 3.33 -7.50 -15.77
C LEU A 470 4.83 -7.62 -16.03
N GLN A 471 5.30 -8.86 -16.02
CA GLN A 471 6.65 -9.27 -16.39
C GLN A 471 6.51 -10.40 -17.40
N GLY A 472 6.75 -10.12 -18.68
CA GLY A 472 6.40 -11.04 -19.77
C GLY A 472 4.93 -11.48 -19.70
N ALA A 473 4.68 -12.80 -19.65
CA ALA A 473 3.34 -13.36 -19.51
C ALA A 473 2.84 -13.45 -18.05
N THR A 474 3.68 -13.14 -17.06
CA THR A 474 3.34 -13.23 -15.64
C THR A 474 2.73 -11.92 -15.16
N ARG A 475 1.57 -12.03 -14.51
CA ARG A 475 0.88 -10.97 -13.80
C ARG A 475 1.12 -11.12 -12.31
N LEU A 476 1.59 -10.08 -11.66
CA LEU A 476 1.75 -9.97 -10.21
C LEU A 476 0.68 -9.02 -9.68
N PHE A 477 0.00 -9.45 -8.62
CA PHE A 477 -0.96 -8.62 -7.90
C PHE A 477 -0.29 -7.90 -6.73
N PRO A 478 -0.85 -6.79 -6.23
CA PRO A 478 -0.34 -6.13 -5.03
C PRO A 478 -0.38 -7.12 -3.87
N LEU A 479 0.59 -7.00 -2.96
CA LEU A 479 0.57 -7.75 -1.72
C LEU A 479 -0.76 -7.52 -1.00
N ASP A 480 -1.27 -8.57 -0.40
CA ASP A 480 -2.50 -8.57 0.36
C ASP A 480 -2.33 -9.35 1.66
N TYR A 481 -3.34 -9.32 2.50
CA TYR A 481 -3.36 -10.03 3.77
C TYR A 481 -4.80 -10.40 4.10
N ARG A 482 -4.97 -11.43 4.93
CA ARG A 482 -6.29 -11.90 5.35
C ARG A 482 -6.60 -11.46 6.76
N VAL A 483 -7.70 -10.75 6.90
CA VAL A 483 -8.35 -10.53 8.20
C VAL A 483 -9.20 -11.76 8.51
N GLY A 484 -9.04 -12.29 9.71
CA GLY A 484 -9.82 -13.44 10.18
C GLY A 484 -11.31 -13.12 10.36
N GLU A 485 -12.08 -14.15 10.75
CA GLU A 485 -13.51 -14.01 11.01
C GLU A 485 -13.76 -13.00 12.14
N ASN A 486 -14.67 -12.05 11.91
CA ASN A 486 -15.12 -11.08 12.92
C ASN A 486 -16.57 -10.63 12.66
N GLU A 487 -17.08 -9.68 13.44
CA GLU A 487 -18.47 -9.20 13.29
C GLU A 487 -18.74 -8.55 11.92
N ALA A 488 -17.75 -7.84 11.36
CA ALA A 488 -17.84 -7.22 10.04
C ALA A 488 -17.65 -8.22 8.88
N TYR A 489 -16.79 -9.21 9.09
CA TYR A 489 -16.38 -10.21 8.11
C TYR A 489 -16.53 -11.63 8.68
N PRO A 490 -17.76 -12.20 8.72
CA PRO A 490 -18.01 -13.48 9.37
C PRO A 490 -17.24 -14.67 8.77
N ASP A 491 -16.81 -14.58 7.51
CA ASP A 491 -16.01 -15.61 6.80
C ASP A 491 -14.53 -15.20 6.64
N GLY A 492 -14.13 -14.09 7.28
CA GLY A 492 -12.90 -13.37 7.03
C GLY A 492 -12.90 -12.66 5.68
N GLU A 493 -11.90 -11.81 5.44
CA GLU A 493 -11.82 -11.03 4.20
C GLU A 493 -10.37 -10.73 3.82
N TRP A 494 -10.10 -10.61 2.51
CA TRP A 494 -8.79 -10.24 1.99
C TRP A 494 -8.72 -8.74 1.71
N PHE A 495 -7.60 -8.13 2.05
CA PHE A 495 -7.34 -6.72 1.80
C PHE A 495 -5.99 -6.54 1.13
N THR A 496 -5.93 -5.70 0.10
CA THR A 496 -4.63 -5.24 -0.42
C THR A 496 -3.88 -4.49 0.68
N ALA A 497 -2.57 -4.68 0.75
CA ALA A 497 -1.68 -4.04 1.70
C ALA A 497 -1.63 -2.51 1.51
N SER A 498 -1.90 -2.03 0.31
CA SER A 498 -1.91 -0.60 -0.02
C SER A 498 -3.15 -0.19 -0.81
N ASP A 499 -3.57 1.05 -0.59
CA ASP A 499 -4.55 1.81 -1.37
C ASP A 499 -5.92 1.17 -1.61
N LEU A 500 -6.59 0.80 -0.51
CA LEU A 500 -7.87 0.10 -0.52
C LEU A 500 -9.06 0.90 -1.08
N HIS A 501 -8.93 2.21 -1.35
CA HIS A 501 -10.06 3.03 -1.75
C HIS A 501 -9.72 4.06 -2.83
N ALA A 502 -9.93 3.65 -4.08
CA ALA A 502 -9.84 4.54 -5.24
C ALA A 502 -11.12 5.37 -5.48
N GLY A 503 -12.10 5.25 -4.58
CA GLY A 503 -13.37 5.98 -4.61
C GLY A 503 -13.28 7.45 -4.22
N HIS A 504 -12.15 7.90 -3.65
CA HIS A 504 -11.97 9.28 -3.25
C HIS A 504 -11.84 10.20 -4.46
N TRP A 505 -12.40 11.39 -4.29
CA TRP A 505 -12.60 12.34 -5.36
C TRP A 505 -11.30 13.12 -5.61
N VAL A 506 -11.00 13.35 -6.87
CA VAL A 506 -9.93 14.26 -7.31
C VAL A 506 -10.62 15.31 -8.17
N ASP A 507 -10.52 16.58 -7.79
CA ASP A 507 -11.11 17.66 -8.58
C ASP A 507 -10.21 18.02 -9.78
N GLY A 508 -10.76 18.76 -10.73
CA GLY A 508 -10.02 19.29 -11.86
C GLY A 508 -8.78 20.08 -11.42
N GLY A 509 -7.63 19.79 -12.00
CA GLY A 509 -6.35 20.39 -11.65
C GLY A 509 -5.64 19.77 -10.43
N GLN A 510 -6.29 18.90 -9.65
CA GLN A 510 -5.65 18.20 -8.54
C GLN A 510 -4.86 16.97 -9.01
N THR A 511 -3.89 16.58 -8.19
CA THR A 511 -3.05 15.40 -8.43
C THR A 511 -3.05 14.52 -7.19
N ARG A 512 -3.29 13.22 -7.36
CA ARG A 512 -3.23 12.21 -6.30
C ARG A 512 -2.26 11.10 -6.67
N THR A 513 -1.52 10.61 -5.68
CA THR A 513 -0.65 9.45 -5.85
C THR A 513 -1.27 8.23 -5.18
N TYR A 514 -1.29 7.11 -5.91
CA TYR A 514 -1.72 5.81 -5.43
C TYR A 514 -0.53 4.86 -5.36
N SER A 515 -0.28 4.25 -4.20
CA SER A 515 0.92 3.41 -3.99
C SER A 515 0.54 1.94 -3.89
N PHE A 516 1.27 1.07 -4.59
CA PHE A 516 1.05 -0.37 -4.60
C PHE A 516 2.34 -1.10 -4.28
N VAL A 517 2.31 -1.97 -3.27
CA VAL A 517 3.46 -2.81 -2.92
C VAL A 517 3.30 -4.18 -3.58
N TYR A 518 4.30 -4.61 -4.31
CA TYR A 518 4.37 -5.90 -4.99
C TYR A 518 5.39 -6.83 -4.32
N PRO A 519 5.37 -8.14 -4.65
CA PRO A 519 6.41 -9.06 -4.23
C PRO A 519 7.81 -8.60 -4.68
N ARG A 520 8.83 -9.23 -4.09
CA ARG A 520 10.23 -8.96 -4.47
C ARG A 520 10.47 -9.33 -5.93
N LEU A 521 11.09 -8.42 -6.67
CA LEU A 521 11.29 -8.54 -8.10
C LEU A 521 12.58 -7.83 -8.53
N ASP A 522 13.50 -8.59 -9.11
CA ASP A 522 14.77 -8.08 -9.64
C ASP A 522 14.65 -7.73 -11.13
N VAL A 523 14.04 -6.59 -11.42
CA VAL A 523 13.91 -6.03 -12.78
C VAL A 523 14.29 -4.55 -12.79
N ASP A 524 14.74 -4.07 -13.93
CA ASP A 524 15.03 -2.64 -14.17
C ASP A 524 13.81 -1.88 -14.71
N THR A 525 12.90 -2.58 -15.39
CA THR A 525 11.67 -2.03 -15.93
C THR A 525 10.51 -3.01 -15.78
N LEU A 526 9.29 -2.48 -15.75
CA LEU A 526 8.06 -3.26 -15.69
C LEU A 526 6.95 -2.67 -16.54
N ALA A 527 5.95 -3.47 -16.87
CA ALA A 527 4.68 -2.96 -17.35
C ALA A 527 3.68 -2.92 -16.19
N PHE A 528 3.01 -1.79 -15.99
CA PHE A 528 2.00 -1.61 -14.97
C PHE A 528 0.63 -1.54 -15.63
N GLN A 529 -0.33 -2.32 -15.16
CA GLN A 529 -1.66 -2.40 -15.75
C GLN A 529 -2.74 -2.24 -14.69
N ILE A 530 -3.73 -1.40 -14.97
CA ILE A 530 -4.92 -1.21 -14.17
C ILE A 530 -6.12 -1.69 -15.00
N GLY A 531 -6.88 -2.67 -14.49
CA GLY A 531 -8.14 -3.08 -15.10
C GLY A 531 -8.44 -4.59 -15.16
N THR A 532 -9.55 -4.94 -15.86
CA THR A 532 -10.13 -6.28 -16.18
C THR A 532 -11.36 -6.83 -15.39
N GLY A 533 -12.39 -6.01 -15.09
CA GLY A 533 -13.76 -6.58 -14.87
C GLY A 533 -14.85 -5.70 -14.20
N ILE A 534 -16.09 -5.93 -14.65
CA ILE A 534 -17.36 -5.16 -14.55
C ILE A 534 -17.41 -3.77 -15.19
N ALA A 535 -18.54 -3.53 -15.84
CA ALA A 535 -18.68 -2.78 -17.07
C ALA A 535 -18.77 -1.26 -16.89
N PHE A 536 -17.72 -0.59 -16.38
CA PHE A 536 -17.58 0.86 -16.52
C PHE A 536 -16.08 1.22 -16.58
N ASP A 537 -15.70 1.91 -17.65
CA ASP A 537 -14.44 2.65 -17.84
C ASP A 537 -13.17 1.94 -18.33
N THR A 538 -12.25 2.79 -18.79
CA THR A 538 -11.13 2.52 -19.70
C THR A 538 -9.93 1.89 -18.98
N ASP A 539 -9.66 0.60 -19.22
CA ASP A 539 -8.44 -0.07 -18.72
C ASP A 539 -7.18 0.66 -19.20
N VAL A 540 -6.13 0.71 -18.38
CA VAL A 540 -4.87 1.40 -18.69
C VAL A 540 -3.67 0.46 -18.54
N ARG A 541 -2.71 0.53 -19.46
CA ARG A 541 -1.41 -0.12 -19.36
C ARG A 541 -0.29 0.88 -19.62
N LEU A 542 0.61 1.02 -18.65
CA LEU A 542 1.84 1.81 -18.73
C LEU A 542 3.02 0.87 -18.97
N LEU A 543 3.69 1.04 -20.10
CA LEU A 543 4.88 0.28 -20.49
C LEU A 543 6.15 0.97 -19.97
N ASP A 544 7.23 0.18 -19.87
CA ASP A 544 8.57 0.66 -19.56
C ASP A 544 8.66 1.49 -18.28
N VAL A 545 7.87 1.17 -17.25
CA VAL A 545 7.95 1.81 -15.94
C VAL A 545 9.32 1.51 -15.34
N PRO A 546 10.19 2.51 -15.16
CA PRO A 546 11.52 2.28 -14.62
C PRO A 546 11.43 1.94 -13.13
N VAL A 547 12.16 0.92 -12.70
CA VAL A 547 12.31 0.55 -11.30
C VAL A 547 13.60 1.17 -10.78
N ALA A 548 13.47 2.27 -10.04
CA ALA A 548 14.61 2.89 -9.38
C ALA A 548 15.22 1.93 -8.35
N PRO A 549 16.55 1.93 -8.17
CA PRO A 549 17.16 1.28 -7.02
C PRO A 549 16.51 1.84 -5.76
N GLY A 550 16.29 0.98 -4.78
CA GLY A 550 15.74 1.40 -3.50
C GLY A 550 16.70 2.28 -2.73
N ASP A 551 16.21 2.86 -1.64
CA ASP A 551 17.04 3.43 -0.58
C ASP A 551 17.80 2.29 0.14
N GLU A 552 18.68 1.58 -0.56
CA GLU A 552 19.75 0.81 0.05
C GLU A 552 20.71 1.80 0.70
N VAL A 553 20.52 2.02 2.00
CA VAL A 553 21.54 2.45 2.97
C VAL A 553 22.62 3.33 2.33
N ALA A 554 22.30 4.60 2.12
CA ALA A 554 23.34 5.61 2.29
C ALA A 554 23.72 5.59 3.78
N THR A 555 24.58 4.66 4.19
CA THR A 555 25.43 4.88 5.37
C THR A 555 25.97 6.28 5.19
N PRO A 556 25.75 7.23 6.13
CA PRO A 556 26.33 8.55 6.01
C PRO A 556 27.84 8.36 6.07
N GLY A 557 28.46 8.31 4.89
CA GLY A 557 29.90 8.41 4.78
C GLY A 557 30.31 9.73 5.42
N PRO A 558 31.46 9.77 6.13
CA PRO A 558 31.90 11.00 6.75
C PRO A 558 31.98 12.08 5.68
N ARG A 559 31.24 13.17 5.88
CA ARG A 559 31.35 14.36 5.03
C ARG A 559 32.75 14.93 5.24
N ASP A 560 33.59 14.86 4.20
CA ASP A 560 34.88 15.56 4.10
C ASP A 560 34.69 17.09 3.93
#